data_AF-A0A4R8F8V2-F1
#
_entry.id   AF-A0A4R8F8V2-F1
#
_cell.length_a   1.000
_cell.length_b   1.000
_cell.length_c   1.000
_cell.angle_alpha   90.00
_cell.angle_beta   90.00
_cell.angle_gamma   90.00
#
_symmetry.space_group_name_H-M   'P 1'
#
loop_
_entity.id
_entity.type
_entity.pdbx_description
1 polymer ?
#
loop_
_entity_poly.entity_id
_entity_poly.type
_entity_poly.pdbx_seq_one_letter_code
_entity_poly.pdbx_strand_id
1 'polypeptide(L)'
;MQVFSGKIRPRGELGTEVVRKDLTAPEVMVLKELHGEDGVVDLQLVRSDNRRQDDEYGRIVRKYGRTDAGRAAISSLFGSPQNPNVPTSLKGFKETASTKVNEKAEGK
;
A
#
# COMPACT_ATOMS: atom_id res chain seq x y z
N MET A 1 8.19 5.08 5.50
CA MET A 1 7.36 4.33 4.54
C MET A 1 5.89 4.55 4.88
N GLN A 2 5.14 5.14 3.94
CA GLN A 2 3.73 5.45 4.11
C GLN A 2 2.89 4.17 4.14
N VAL A 3 1.96 4.12 5.08
CA VAL A 3 1.01 3.04 5.30
C VAL A 3 -0.40 3.58 5.13
N PHE A 4 -1.16 2.92 4.29
CA PHE A 4 -2.48 3.27 3.86
C PHE A 4 -3.52 2.27 4.33
N SER A 5 -4.75 2.72 4.44
CA SER A 5 -5.95 1.90 4.51
C SER A 5 -6.75 2.17 3.25
N GLY A 6 -7.33 1.14 2.64
CA GLY A 6 -8.14 1.30 1.45
C GLY A 6 -8.94 0.06 1.14
N LYS A 7 -9.66 0.09 0.03
CA LYS A 7 -10.42 -1.06 -0.47
C LYS A 7 -9.78 -1.58 -1.74
N ILE A 8 -9.64 -2.88 -1.82
CA ILE A 8 -9.16 -3.56 -3.02
C ILE A 8 -10.38 -4.10 -3.75
N ARG A 9 -10.47 -3.82 -5.04
CA ARG A 9 -11.44 -4.39 -5.99
C ARG A 9 -10.72 -5.39 -6.88
N PRO A 10 -10.69 -6.68 -6.54
CA PRO A 10 -10.09 -7.69 -7.40
C PRO A 10 -10.80 -7.66 -8.76
N ARG A 11 -10.03 -7.50 -9.85
CA ARG A 11 -10.53 -7.40 -11.24
C ARG A 11 -11.44 -6.20 -11.53
N GLY A 12 -11.48 -5.18 -10.68
CA GLY A 12 -12.32 -4.00 -10.91
C GLY A 12 -13.83 -4.25 -10.78
N GLU A 13 -14.25 -5.42 -10.30
CA GLU A 13 -15.66 -5.72 -10.09
C GLU A 13 -16.18 -5.02 -8.83
N LEU A 14 -17.20 -4.18 -8.98
CA LEU A 14 -17.84 -3.43 -7.89
C LEU A 14 -18.46 -4.32 -6.80
N GLY A 15 -18.76 -5.58 -7.13
CA GLY A 15 -19.40 -6.54 -6.21
C GLY A 15 -18.47 -7.13 -5.16
N THR A 16 -17.15 -7.00 -5.31
CA THR A 16 -16.17 -7.66 -4.43
C THR A 16 -15.17 -6.66 -3.88
N GLU A 17 -15.57 -5.84 -2.91
CA GLU A 17 -14.67 -4.92 -2.22
C GLU A 17 -14.08 -5.56 -0.96
N VAL A 18 -12.75 -5.60 -0.88
CA VAL A 18 -12.04 -6.09 0.32
C VAL A 18 -11.34 -4.92 0.99
N VAL A 19 -11.82 -4.54 2.17
CA VAL A 19 -11.16 -3.55 3.02
C VAL A 19 -9.83 -4.11 3.49
N ARG A 20 -8.74 -3.41 3.20
CA ARG A 20 -7.40 -3.72 3.71
C ARG A 20 -6.85 -2.52 4.47
N LYS A 21 -6.45 -2.84 5.69
CA LYS A 21 -5.69 -1.95 6.56
C LYS A 21 -4.21 -2.34 6.42
N ASP A 22 -3.32 -1.38 6.64
CA ASP A 22 -1.87 -1.56 6.61
C ASP A 22 -1.24 -1.90 5.24
N LEU A 23 -1.73 -1.27 4.17
CA LEU A 23 -1.13 -1.33 2.84
C LEU A 23 0.05 -0.37 2.73
N THR A 24 1.23 -0.85 2.38
CA THR A 24 2.38 0.06 2.15
C THR A 24 2.30 0.71 0.76
N ALA A 25 2.94 1.86 0.58
CA ALA A 25 3.08 2.50 -0.74
C ALA A 25 3.42 1.53 -1.90
N PRO A 26 4.46 0.69 -1.79
CA PRO A 26 4.79 -0.26 -2.86
C PRO A 26 3.75 -1.37 -3.01
N GLU A 27 3.14 -1.83 -1.92
CA GLU A 27 2.08 -2.84 -1.96
C GLU A 27 0.84 -2.34 -2.73
N VAL A 28 0.50 -1.05 -2.59
CA VAL A 28 -0.56 -0.41 -3.39
C VAL A 28 -0.21 -0.40 -4.88
N MET A 29 1.05 -0.11 -5.25
CA MET A 29 1.48 -0.12 -6.65
C MET A 29 1.38 -1.52 -7.26
N VAL A 30 1.81 -2.56 -6.53
CA VAL A 30 1.68 -3.95 -7.00
C VAL A 30 0.21 -4.33 -7.19
N LEU A 31 -0.65 -3.94 -6.26
CA LEU A 31 -2.09 -4.22 -6.38
C LEU A 31 -2.72 -3.51 -7.57
N LYS A 32 -2.31 -2.28 -7.88
CA LYS A 32 -2.76 -1.56 -9.08
C LYS A 32 -2.25 -2.23 -10.37
N GLU A 33 -1.02 -2.71 -10.39
CA GLU A 33 -0.49 -3.45 -11.53
C GLU A 33 -1.24 -4.77 -11.75
N LEU A 34 -1.58 -5.49 -10.67
CA LEU A 34 -2.25 -6.79 -10.74
C LEU A 34 -3.76 -6.71 -11.01
N HIS A 35 -4.43 -5.66 -10.56
CA HIS A 35 -5.87 -5.53 -10.61
C HIS A 35 -6.37 -4.38 -11.49
N GLY A 36 -5.46 -3.60 -12.09
CA GLY A 36 -5.75 -2.36 -12.79
C GLY A 36 -5.71 -1.13 -11.86
N GLU A 37 -5.67 0.07 -12.45
CA GLU A 37 -5.59 1.32 -11.67
C GLU A 37 -6.75 1.49 -10.68
N ASP A 38 -7.95 1.03 -11.05
CA ASP A 38 -9.17 1.02 -10.22
C ASP A 38 -9.23 -0.17 -9.24
N GLY A 39 -8.20 -1.01 -9.22
CA GLY A 39 -8.10 -2.15 -8.32
C GLY A 39 -7.87 -1.76 -6.86
N VAL A 40 -7.45 -0.51 -6.59
CA VAL A 40 -7.31 0.03 -5.24
C VAL A 40 -8.00 1.39 -5.14
N VAL A 41 -9.04 1.46 -4.32
CA VAL A 41 -9.90 2.64 -4.13
C VAL A 41 -9.96 3.03 -2.65
N ASP A 42 -10.51 4.21 -2.36
CA ASP A 42 -10.66 4.75 -1.00
C ASP A 42 -9.35 4.75 -0.19
N LEU A 43 -8.21 5.00 -0.85
CA LEU A 43 -6.90 5.07 -0.21
C LEU A 43 -6.82 6.25 0.75
N GLN A 44 -6.56 5.96 2.02
CA GLN A 44 -6.33 6.93 3.08
C GLN A 44 -4.98 6.65 3.73
N LEU A 45 -4.16 7.69 3.89
CA LEU A 45 -2.88 7.60 4.59
C LEU A 45 -3.14 7.55 6.09
N VAL A 46 -2.73 6.46 6.73
CA VAL A 46 -2.98 6.22 8.16
C VAL A 46 -1.78 6.65 8.99
N ARG A 47 -0.58 6.25 8.58
CA ARG A 47 0.67 6.48 9.31
C ARG A 47 1.89 6.35 8.42
N SER A 48 3.02 6.83 8.91
CA SER A 48 4.33 6.61 8.32
C SER A 48 5.16 5.71 9.24
N ASP A 49 5.66 4.59 8.73
CA ASP A 49 6.47 3.61 9.46
C ASP A 49 7.93 3.68 9.01
N ASN A 50 8.91 3.53 9.90
CA ASN A 50 10.34 3.67 9.58
C ASN A 50 10.97 2.34 9.12
N ARG A 51 10.32 1.70 8.13
CA ARG A 51 10.72 0.40 7.59
C ARG A 51 11.78 0.55 6.49
N ARG A 52 12.78 -0.34 6.49
CA ARG A 52 13.82 -0.40 5.45
C ARG A 52 13.25 -0.94 4.13
N GLN A 53 13.84 -0.49 3.01
CA GLN A 53 13.41 -0.89 1.67
C GLN A 53 13.62 -2.39 1.41
N ASP A 54 14.74 -2.96 1.83
CA ASP A 54 15.07 -4.37 1.64
C ASP A 54 14.07 -5.30 2.35
N ASP A 55 13.69 -4.94 3.58
CA ASP A 55 12.70 -5.68 4.37
C ASP A 55 11.33 -5.66 3.69
N GLU A 56 10.92 -4.49 3.17
CA GLU A 56 9.65 -4.37 2.46
C GLU A 56 9.66 -5.10 1.11
N TYR A 57 10.76 -5.02 0.35
CA TYR A 57 10.92 -5.78 -0.88
C TYR A 57 10.76 -7.28 -0.62
N GLY A 58 11.47 -7.80 0.39
CA GLY A 58 11.38 -9.21 0.80
C GLY A 58 9.96 -9.61 1.21
N ARG A 59 9.23 -8.73 1.91
CA ARG A 59 7.82 -8.94 2.28
C ARG A 59 6.92 -9.02 1.05
N ILE A 60 7.06 -8.09 0.10
CA ILE A 60 6.26 -8.05 -1.13
C ILE A 60 6.54 -9.29 -1.97
N VAL A 61 7.80 -9.68 -2.16
CA VAL A 61 8.17 -10.90 -2.88
C VAL A 61 7.55 -12.14 -2.24
N ARG A 62 7.57 -12.26 -0.90
CA ARG A 62 6.92 -13.39 -0.21
C ARG A 62 5.41 -13.43 -0.38
N LYS A 63 4.76 -12.27 -0.45
CA LYS A 63 3.29 -12.13 -0.51
C LYS A 63 2.74 -12.26 -1.94
N TYR A 64 3.38 -11.60 -2.91
CA TYR A 64 2.91 -11.50 -4.29
C TYR A 64 3.78 -12.26 -5.29
N GLY A 65 5.06 -12.52 -4.98
CA GLY A 65 5.98 -13.24 -5.87
C GLY A 65 5.74 -14.75 -5.99
N ARG A 66 4.62 -15.26 -5.47
CA ARG A 66 4.21 -16.67 -5.64
C ARG A 66 3.61 -16.96 -7.01
N THR A 67 3.09 -15.94 -7.70
CA THR A 67 2.50 -16.06 -9.03
C THR A 67 3.40 -15.41 -10.07
N ASP A 68 3.34 -15.88 -11.33
CA ASP A 68 4.13 -15.30 -12.42
C ASP A 68 3.77 -13.83 -12.67
N ALA A 69 2.47 -13.51 -12.64
CA ALA A 69 1.99 -12.12 -12.73
C ALA A 69 2.54 -11.25 -11.59
N GLY A 70 2.59 -11.77 -10.36
CA GLY A 70 3.14 -11.04 -9.23
C GLY A 70 4.66 -10.83 -9.34
N ARG A 71 5.41 -11.83 -9.81
CA ARG A 71 6.85 -11.68 -10.09
C ARG A 71 7.11 -10.64 -11.18
N ALA A 72 6.33 -10.68 -12.26
CA ALA A 72 6.42 -9.72 -13.35
C ALA A 72 6.14 -8.29 -12.86
N ALA A 73 5.06 -8.10 -12.09
CA ALA A 73 4.72 -6.80 -11.50
C ALA A 73 5.82 -6.27 -10.59
N ILE A 74 6.36 -7.10 -9.68
CA ILE A 74 7.44 -6.70 -8.77
C ILE A 74 8.70 -6.31 -9.55
N SER A 75 9.09 -7.11 -10.54
CA SER A 75 10.27 -6.83 -11.36
C SER A 75 10.09 -5.57 -12.21
N SER A 76 8.88 -5.33 -12.72
CA SER A 76 8.55 -4.14 -13.51
C SER A 76 8.57 -2.87 -12.66
N LEU A 77 7.97 -2.91 -11.46
CA LEU A 77 7.79 -1.75 -10.60
C LEU A 77 9.05 -1.40 -9.79
N PHE A 78 9.74 -2.39 -9.25
CA PHE A 78 10.81 -2.19 -8.27
C PHE A 78 12.17 -2.68 -8.75
N GLY A 79 12.24 -3.28 -9.94
CA GLY A 79 13.48 -3.81 -10.50
C GLY A 79 13.97 -5.07 -9.78
N SER A 80 15.28 -5.25 -9.80
CA SER A 80 15.94 -6.48 -9.36
C SER A 80 16.17 -6.53 -7.84
N PRO A 81 16.24 -7.73 -7.24
CA PRO A 81 16.47 -7.90 -5.80
C PRO A 81 17.78 -7.32 -5.28
N GLN A 82 18.77 -7.12 -6.16
CA GLN A 82 20.10 -6.60 -5.81
C GLN A 82 20.13 -5.08 -5.67
N ASN A 83 19.14 -4.38 -6.24
CA ASN A 83 18.99 -2.94 -6.10
C ASN A 83 17.48 -2.58 -6.17
N PRO A 84 16.72 -2.92 -5.12
CA PRO A 84 15.27 -2.79 -5.15
C PRO A 84 14.86 -1.33 -5.01
N ASN A 85 14.22 -0.79 -6.04
CA ASN A 85 13.71 0.59 -6.03
C ASN A 85 12.31 0.64 -5.40
N VAL A 86 12.23 0.38 -4.09
CA VAL A 86 10.95 0.37 -3.36
C VAL A 86 10.59 1.80 -2.92
N PRO A 87 9.53 2.41 -3.46
CA PRO A 87 9.13 3.75 -3.07
C PRO A 87 8.63 3.77 -1.63
N THR A 88 9.05 4.76 -0.85
CA THR A 88 8.60 4.93 0.53
C THR A 88 7.31 5.73 0.66
N SER A 89 6.81 6.32 -0.43
CA SER A 89 5.65 7.21 -0.47
C SER A 89 4.96 7.18 -1.83
N LEU A 90 3.64 7.42 -1.85
CA LEU A 90 2.87 7.59 -3.09
C LEU A 90 2.71 9.08 -3.42
N LYS A 91 2.91 9.43 -4.70
CA LYS A 91 2.74 10.81 -5.18
C LYS A 91 1.26 11.23 -5.02
N GLY A 92 1.02 12.41 -4.47
CA GLY A 92 -0.33 12.95 -4.24
C GLY A 92 -0.91 12.66 -2.85
N PHE A 93 -0.28 11.80 -2.05
CA PHE A 93 -0.67 11.55 -0.66
C PHE A 93 0.23 12.32 0.30
N LYS A 94 -0.27 13.44 0.80
CA LYS A 94 0.30 14.10 1.98
C LYS A 94 -0.29 13.44 3.22
N GLU A 95 0.49 13.30 4.30
CA GLU A 95 -0.05 12.90 5.60
C GLU A 95 -1.25 13.80 5.88
N THR A 96 -2.44 13.21 5.83
CA THR A 96 -3.61 13.84 6.41
C THR A 96 -3.29 13.89 7.87
N ALA A 97 -2.88 15.08 8.34
CA ALA A 97 -2.58 15.35 9.73
C ALA A 97 -3.63 14.63 10.55
N SER A 98 -3.22 13.60 11.30
CA SER A 98 -4.11 12.82 12.12
C SER A 98 -4.94 13.84 12.90
N THR A 99 -6.23 13.89 12.62
CA THR A 99 -7.16 14.70 13.39
C THR A 99 -6.93 14.29 14.82
N LYS A 100 -6.26 15.14 15.59
CA LYS A 100 -6.21 15.06 17.04
C LYS A 100 -7.67 15.07 17.45
N VAL A 101 -8.22 13.89 17.72
CA VAL A 101 -9.54 13.77 18.33
C VAL A 101 -9.41 14.50 19.66
N ASN A 102 -10.12 15.62 19.72
CA ASN A 102 -10.28 16.46 20.88
C ASN A 102 -10.89 15.58 21.98
N GLU A 103 -10.06 15.06 22.89
CA GLU A 103 -10.57 14.63 24.20
C GLU A 103 -10.96 15.91 24.96
N LYS A 104 -12.19 16.38 24.70
CA LYS A 104 -12.94 17.12 25.70
C LYS A 104 -13.23 16.13 26.84
N ALA A 105 -12.34 16.06 27.81
CA ALA A 105 -12.67 15.54 29.12
C ALA A 105 -13.43 16.63 29.88
N GLU A 106 -14.73 16.43 30.03
CA GLU A 106 -15.59 17.09 31.00
C GLU A 106 -15.11 16.77 32.44
N GLY A 107 -15.30 17.72 33.35
CA GLY A 107 -15.12 17.54 34.79
C GLY A 107 -15.00 18.91 35.47
N LYS A 108 -16.13 19.59 35.67
CA LYS A 108 -16.88 19.70 36.92
C LYS A 108 -16.21 20.59 37.96
#